data_AF-A0A5C6Z8L7-F1
#
_entry.id   AF-A0A5C6Z8L7-F1
#
_cell.length_a   1.000
_cell.length_b   1.000
_cell.length_c   1.000
_cell.angle_alpha   90.00
_cell.angle_beta   90.00
_cell.angle_gamma   90.00
#
_symmetry.space_group_name_H-M   'P 1'
#
loop_
_entity.id
_entity.type
_entity.pdbx_description
1 polymer ?
#
loop_
_entity_poly.entity_id
_entity_poly.type
_entity_poly.pdbx_seq_one_letter_code
_entity_poly.pdbx_strand_id
1 'polypeptide(L)'
;ASGRGSLQRRGAREDYLARLAAADLFLDTLPYNAGTTASDALWMGLPVLTQRGRAFAGRMAASLLHAVGLPELIVETPEDYVERAVALAAAPKPLAALRDRLRAQRDTAPLFDTPAFTRSLELGYLAALSGTVDGDIVID
;
A
#
# COMPACT_ATOMS: atom_id res chain seq x y z
N ALA A 1 -17.07 -3.58 30.09
CA ALA A 1 -17.41 -3.73 28.66
C ALA A 1 -16.23 -3.21 27.84
N SER A 2 -15.35 -4.10 27.39
CA SER A 2 -14.08 -3.71 26.74
C SER A 2 -14.33 -3.44 25.25
N GLY A 3 -14.22 -2.18 24.85
CA GLY A 3 -14.48 -1.73 23.47
C GLY A 3 -13.57 -2.42 22.47
N ARG A 4 -14.16 -3.12 21.49
CA ARG A 4 -13.43 -3.80 20.40
C ARG A 4 -13.39 -2.99 19.10
N GLY A 5 -13.84 -1.74 19.13
CA GLY A 5 -13.80 -0.84 17.97
C GLY A 5 -14.01 0.61 18.38
N SER A 6 -13.36 1.53 17.66
CA SER A 6 -13.57 2.97 17.79
C SER A 6 -13.84 3.56 16.41
N LEU A 7 -14.84 4.44 16.31
CA LEU A 7 -15.12 5.18 15.09
C LEU A 7 -14.50 6.57 15.23
N GLN A 8 -13.75 6.97 14.22
CA GLN A 8 -13.05 8.25 14.20
C GLN A 8 -13.85 9.26 13.37
N ARG A 9 -14.04 10.47 13.89
CA ARG A 9 -14.62 11.58 13.11
C ARG A 9 -13.61 12.08 12.08
N ARG A 10 -14.11 12.59 10.95
CA ARG A 10 -13.29 13.36 10.01
C ARG A 10 -12.65 14.52 10.76
N GLY A 11 -11.34 14.69 10.58
CA GLY A 11 -10.55 15.74 11.21
C GLY A 11 -9.66 16.45 10.19
N ALA A 12 -8.73 17.26 10.69
CA ALA A 12 -7.67 17.84 9.88
C ALA A 12 -6.80 16.74 9.25
N ARG A 13 -6.05 17.08 8.18
CA ARG A 13 -5.22 16.10 7.47
C ARG A 13 -4.14 15.55 8.40
N GLU A 14 -3.56 16.40 9.23
CA GLU A 14 -2.51 16.09 10.19
C GLU A 14 -3.00 15.08 11.23
N ASP A 15 -4.19 15.30 11.80
CA ASP A 15 -4.81 14.37 12.75
C ASP A 15 -5.07 13.00 12.10
N TYR A 16 -5.54 13.00 10.85
CA TYR A 16 -5.77 11.78 10.10
C TYR A 16 -4.46 11.00 9.86
N LEU A 17 -3.39 11.66 9.43
CA LEU A 17 -2.09 11.03 9.21
C LEU A 17 -1.47 10.53 10.53
N ALA A 18 -1.60 11.30 11.62
CA ALA A 18 -1.14 10.89 12.94
C ALA A 18 -1.85 9.62 13.44
N ARG A 19 -3.14 9.47 13.15
CA ARG A 19 -3.89 8.25 13.46
C ARG A 19 -3.39 7.03 12.68
N LEU A 20 -3.02 7.20 11.41
CA LEU A 20 -2.41 6.12 10.62
C LEU A 20 -1.07 5.70 11.23
N ALA A 21 -0.20 6.65 11.61
CA ALA A 21 1.08 6.34 12.23
C ALA A 21 0.95 5.61 13.58
N ALA A 22 -0.15 5.84 14.30
CA ALA A 22 -0.44 5.21 15.58
C ALA A 22 -1.00 3.78 15.47
N ALA A 23 -1.50 3.37 14.29
CA ALA A 23 -1.99 2.01 14.07
C ALA A 23 -0.84 1.01 13.88
N ASP A 24 -1.15 -0.28 14.03
CA ASP A 24 -0.18 -1.37 13.88
C ASP A 24 -0.27 -2.10 12.54
N LEU A 25 -1.49 -2.28 12.03
CA LEU A 25 -1.79 -2.93 10.76
C LEU A 25 -3.03 -2.30 10.13
N PHE A 26 -2.97 -1.99 8.85
CA PHE A 26 -4.11 -1.57 8.04
C PHE A 26 -4.72 -2.79 7.34
N LEU A 27 -6.02 -3.00 7.52
CA LEU A 27 -6.79 -4.05 6.85
C LEU A 27 -7.52 -3.44 5.66
N ASP A 28 -7.07 -3.75 4.45
CA ASP A 28 -7.67 -3.26 3.21
C ASP A 28 -8.97 -3.97 2.84
N THR A 29 -9.78 -3.37 1.97
CA THR A 29 -11.10 -3.86 1.58
C THR A 29 -11.14 -4.44 0.17
N LEU A 30 -12.09 -5.36 -0.09
CA LEU A 30 -12.39 -5.95 -1.39
C LEU A 30 -13.92 -5.82 -1.63
N PRO A 31 -14.45 -5.63 -2.86
CA PRO A 31 -13.79 -5.65 -4.18
C PRO A 31 -13.09 -4.34 -4.58
N TYR A 32 -13.16 -3.32 -3.74
CA TYR A 32 -12.56 -2.01 -3.97
C TYR A 32 -11.50 -1.76 -2.89
N ASN A 33 -10.23 -1.80 -3.28
CA ASN A 33 -9.10 -1.55 -2.40
C ASN A 33 -8.94 -0.05 -2.11
N ALA A 34 -8.27 0.26 -1.02
CA ALA A 34 -7.70 1.56 -0.78
C ALA A 34 -6.62 1.89 -1.83
N GLY A 35 -6.74 3.08 -2.44
CA GLY A 35 -5.70 3.68 -3.27
C GLY A 35 -4.94 4.72 -2.46
N THR A 36 -5.45 5.95 -2.43
CA THR A 36 -4.84 7.08 -1.70
C THR A 36 -4.65 6.79 -0.21
N THR A 37 -5.64 6.19 0.46
CA THR A 37 -5.55 5.87 1.89
C THR A 37 -4.46 4.84 2.18
N ALA A 38 -4.25 3.86 1.29
CA ALA A 38 -3.17 2.89 1.41
C ALA A 38 -1.81 3.57 1.16
N SER A 39 -1.71 4.46 0.18
CA SER A 39 -0.50 5.27 -0.03
C SER A 39 -0.15 6.14 1.19
N ASP A 40 -1.14 6.82 1.79
CA ASP A 40 -0.95 7.57 3.04
C ASP A 40 -0.50 6.65 4.18
N ALA A 41 -1.11 5.47 4.33
CA ALA A 41 -0.73 4.50 5.37
C ALA A 41 0.73 4.07 5.22
N LEU A 42 1.13 3.67 4.01
CA LEU A 42 2.50 3.26 3.71
C LEU A 42 3.50 4.40 3.94
N TRP A 43 3.15 5.64 3.56
CA TRP A 43 3.97 6.83 3.81
C TRP A 43 4.19 7.09 5.31
N MET A 44 3.16 6.86 6.12
CA MET A 44 3.23 6.95 7.58
C MET A 44 3.89 5.72 8.25
N GLY A 45 4.37 4.76 7.46
CA GLY A 45 5.04 3.54 7.94
C GLY A 45 4.08 2.50 8.54
N LEU A 46 2.80 2.52 8.14
CA LEU A 46 1.77 1.55 8.53
C LEU A 46 1.68 0.45 7.46
N PRO A 47 2.00 -0.82 7.80
CA PRO A 47 1.83 -1.95 6.88
C PRO A 47 0.36 -2.13 6.48
N VAL A 48 0.13 -2.42 5.20
CA VAL A 48 -1.20 -2.68 4.62
C VAL A 48 -1.30 -4.14 4.22
N LEU A 49 -2.27 -4.87 4.76
CA LEU A 49 -2.64 -6.22 4.29
C LEU A 49 -3.80 -6.09 3.29
N THR A 50 -3.65 -6.65 2.10
CA THR A 50 -4.69 -6.60 1.06
C THR A 50 -4.92 -7.96 0.41
N GLN A 51 -6.16 -8.20 -0.03
CA GLN A 51 -6.49 -9.30 -0.91
C GLN A 51 -6.57 -8.79 -2.35
N ARG A 52 -5.84 -9.45 -3.27
CA ARG A 52 -5.85 -9.12 -4.68
C ARG A 52 -7.17 -9.54 -5.33
N GLY A 53 -7.91 -8.56 -5.83
CA GLY A 53 -9.11 -8.72 -6.64
C GLY A 53 -8.83 -8.88 -8.13
N ARG A 54 -9.91 -9.12 -8.89
CA ARG A 54 -9.84 -9.33 -10.36
C ARG A 54 -9.88 -8.02 -11.15
N ALA A 55 -10.62 -7.03 -10.66
CA ALA A 55 -10.76 -5.73 -11.31
C ALA A 55 -9.59 -4.81 -10.93
N PHE A 56 -9.37 -3.75 -11.73
CA PHE A 56 -8.37 -2.72 -11.42
C PHE A 56 -8.52 -2.15 -10.00
N ALA A 57 -9.76 -1.80 -9.61
CA ALA A 57 -10.05 -1.27 -8.27
C ALA A 57 -9.71 -2.25 -7.14
N GLY A 58 -9.69 -3.56 -7.41
CA GLY A 58 -9.26 -4.58 -6.45
C GLY A 58 -7.78 -4.91 -6.52
N ARG A 59 -6.96 -4.16 -7.26
CA ARG A 59 -5.51 -4.40 -7.39
C ARG A 59 -4.65 -3.19 -7.03
N MET A 60 -5.26 -2.08 -6.61
CA MET A 60 -4.53 -0.84 -6.32
C MET A 60 -3.55 -1.03 -5.16
N ALA A 61 -4.01 -1.51 -4.00
CA ALA A 61 -3.15 -1.74 -2.85
C ALA A 61 -2.06 -2.78 -3.13
N ALA A 62 -2.37 -3.83 -3.90
CA ALA A 62 -1.38 -4.81 -4.35
C ALA A 62 -0.25 -4.15 -5.18
N SER A 63 -0.60 -3.26 -6.11
CA SER A 63 0.40 -2.49 -6.88
C SER A 63 1.26 -1.60 -5.98
N LEU A 64 0.67 -0.95 -4.97
CA LEU A 64 1.39 -0.11 -4.03
C LEU A 64 2.37 -0.94 -3.18
N LEU A 65 1.95 -2.13 -2.72
CA LEU A 65 2.79 -3.03 -1.94
C LEU A 65 4.00 -3.55 -2.71
N HIS A 66 3.85 -3.81 -4.01
CA HIS A 66 5.00 -4.09 -4.88
C HIS A 66 5.95 -2.90 -4.94
N ALA A 67 5.43 -1.69 -5.14
CA ALA A 67 6.23 -0.46 -5.27
C ALA A 67 6.94 -0.02 -3.97
N VAL A 68 6.56 -0.57 -2.81
CA VAL A 68 7.28 -0.38 -1.53
C VAL A 68 8.02 -1.63 -1.06
N GLY A 69 8.12 -2.67 -1.89
CA GLY A 69 8.91 -3.87 -1.57
C GLY A 69 8.32 -4.75 -0.47
N LEU A 70 6.99 -4.76 -0.31
CA LEU A 70 6.26 -5.63 0.63
C LEU A 70 5.24 -6.58 -0.06
N PRO A 71 5.61 -7.33 -1.12
CA PRO A 71 4.68 -8.22 -1.81
C PRO A 71 4.12 -9.33 -0.92
N GLU A 72 4.79 -9.67 0.18
CA GLU A 72 4.33 -10.66 1.13
C GLU A 72 3.02 -10.28 1.84
N LEU A 73 2.62 -9.01 1.83
CA LEU A 73 1.34 -8.54 2.41
C LEU A 73 0.17 -8.59 1.42
N ILE A 74 0.37 -9.22 0.26
CA ILE A 74 -0.67 -9.48 -0.73
C ILE A 74 -1.11 -10.94 -0.58
N VAL A 75 -2.40 -11.16 -0.41
CA VAL A 75 -3.00 -12.50 -0.39
C VAL A 75 -4.01 -12.66 -1.53
N GLU A 76 -4.34 -13.90 -1.88
CA GLU A 76 -5.23 -14.19 -3.01
C GLU A 76 -6.64 -14.61 -2.56
N THR A 77 -6.77 -15.18 -1.36
CA THR A 77 -8.05 -15.73 -0.84
C THR A 77 -8.51 -15.03 0.44
N PRO A 78 -9.83 -15.03 0.73
CA PRO A 78 -10.35 -14.52 2.00
C PRO A 78 -9.83 -15.31 3.22
N GLU A 79 -9.61 -16.61 3.07
CA GLU A 79 -9.07 -17.48 4.11
C GLU A 79 -7.64 -17.07 4.48
N ASP A 80 -6.77 -16.89 3.47
CA ASP A 80 -5.39 -16.40 3.67
C ASP A 80 -5.37 -15.00 4.28
N TYR A 81 -6.34 -14.15 3.92
CA TYR A 81 -6.47 -12.80 4.47
C TYR A 81 -6.71 -12.84 5.98
N VAL A 82 -7.66 -13.66 6.42
CA VAL A 82 -7.97 -13.81 7.85
C VAL A 82 -6.80 -14.46 8.59
N GLU A 83 -6.23 -15.54 8.06
CA GLU A 83 -5.09 -16.22 8.68
C GLU A 83 -3.91 -15.26 8.84
N ARG A 84 -3.58 -14.51 7.79
CA ARG A 84 -2.48 -13.55 7.83
C ARG A 84 -2.74 -12.40 8.79
N ALA A 85 -3.96 -11.85 8.80
CA ALA A 85 -4.33 -10.77 9.71
C ALA A 85 -4.18 -11.21 11.17
N VAL A 86 -4.66 -12.41 11.51
CA VAL A 86 -4.54 -12.98 12.86
C VAL A 86 -3.09 -13.23 13.22
N ALA A 87 -2.31 -13.84 12.32
CA ALA A 87 -0.90 -14.13 12.56
C ALA A 87 -0.08 -12.85 12.82
N LEU A 88 -0.32 -11.78 12.04
CA LEU A 88 0.34 -10.49 12.24
C LEU A 88 -0.12 -9.82 13.54
N ALA A 89 -1.42 -9.82 13.84
CA ALA A 89 -1.95 -9.24 15.07
C ALA A 89 -1.44 -9.94 16.34
N ALA A 90 -1.16 -11.24 16.27
CA ALA A 90 -0.60 -12.02 17.37
C ALA A 90 0.94 -11.87 17.52
N ALA A 91 1.62 -11.27 16.55
CA ALA A 91 3.08 -11.26 16.47
C ALA A 91 3.66 -9.83 16.34
N PRO A 92 3.99 -9.17 17.48
CA PRO A 92 4.53 -7.81 17.46
C PRO A 92 5.88 -7.67 16.73
N LYS A 93 6.73 -8.70 16.79
CA LYS A 93 8.07 -8.67 16.17
C LYS A 93 8.01 -8.61 14.64
N PRO A 94 7.27 -9.49 13.94
CA PRO A 94 7.03 -9.37 12.50
C PRO A 94 6.47 -8.00 12.08
N LEU A 95 5.48 -7.46 12.81
CA LEU A 95 4.92 -6.15 12.49
C LEU A 95 5.97 -5.03 12.64
N ALA A 96 6.76 -5.04 13.71
CA ALA A 96 7.84 -4.09 13.89
C ALA A 96 8.86 -4.16 12.73
N ALA A 97 9.25 -5.37 12.30
CA ALA A 97 10.16 -5.54 11.18
C ALA A 97 9.61 -5.01 9.84
N LEU A 98 8.30 -5.18 9.59
CA LEU A 98 7.64 -4.60 8.41
C LEU A 98 7.63 -3.06 8.48
N ARG A 99 7.33 -2.49 9.65
CA ARG A 99 7.35 -1.03 9.88
C ARG A 99 8.75 -0.45 9.68
N ASP A 100 9.78 -1.13 10.18
CA ASP A 100 11.17 -0.70 10.04
C ASP A 100 11.62 -0.75 8.58
N ARG A 101 11.24 -1.79 7.83
CA ARG A 101 11.47 -1.86 6.38
C ARG A 101 10.80 -0.71 5.62
N LEU A 102 9.51 -0.43 5.90
CA LEU A 102 8.81 0.69 5.27
C LEU A 102 9.51 2.02 5.53
N ARG A 103 9.91 2.26 6.78
CA ARG A 103 10.62 3.50 7.15
C ARG A 103 11.97 3.62 6.47
N ALA A 104 12.73 2.52 6.42
CA ALA A 104 14.05 2.49 5.80
C ALA A 104 13.97 2.71 4.28
N GLN A 105 12.92 2.21 3.63
CA GLN A 105 12.74 2.29 2.18
C GLN A 105 11.91 3.49 1.72
N ARG A 106 11.25 4.23 2.64
CA ARG A 106 10.30 5.30 2.28
C ARG A 106 10.88 6.31 1.29
N ASP A 107 12.11 6.75 1.52
CA ASP A 107 12.72 7.81 0.73
C ASP A 107 13.36 7.27 -0.58
N THR A 108 13.39 5.94 -0.78
CA THR A 108 13.97 5.27 -1.95
C THR A 108 12.96 4.41 -2.73
N ALA A 109 11.76 4.19 -2.18
CA ALA A 109 10.75 3.35 -2.80
C ALA A 109 10.19 4.04 -4.05
N PRO A 110 10.06 3.33 -5.19
CA PRO A 110 9.47 3.88 -6.41
C PRO A 110 8.12 4.57 -6.20
N LEU A 111 7.33 4.09 -5.23
CA LEU A 111 6.03 4.71 -4.90
C LEU A 111 6.12 6.19 -4.53
N PHE A 112 7.24 6.62 -3.93
CA PHE A 112 7.40 7.98 -3.40
C PHE A 112 8.44 8.82 -4.15
N ASP A 113 9.13 8.25 -5.14
CA ASP A 113 10.03 8.97 -6.03
C ASP A 113 9.23 9.70 -7.13
N THR A 114 8.72 10.90 -6.78
CA THR A 114 7.96 11.73 -7.72
C THR A 114 8.78 12.10 -8.95
N PRO A 115 10.06 12.53 -8.85
CA PRO A 115 10.89 12.78 -10.03
C PRO A 115 11.03 11.56 -10.96
N ALA A 116 11.25 10.36 -10.44
CA ALA A 116 11.31 9.14 -11.27
C ALA A 116 9.97 8.85 -11.93
N PHE A 117 8.87 8.93 -11.17
CA PHE A 117 7.52 8.77 -11.72
C PHE A 117 7.24 9.76 -12.87
N THR A 118 7.58 11.04 -12.70
CA THR A 118 7.40 12.05 -13.75
C THR A 118 8.17 11.68 -15.01
N ARG A 119 9.44 11.28 -14.90
CA ARG A 119 10.24 10.86 -16.05
C ARG A 119 9.63 9.64 -16.76
N SER A 120 9.22 8.63 -16.01
CA SER A 120 8.58 7.43 -16.58
C SER A 120 7.27 7.77 -17.29
N LEU A 121 6.49 8.72 -16.74
CA LEU A 121 5.27 9.20 -17.36
C LEU A 121 5.53 9.96 -18.67
N GLU A 122 6.51 10.86 -18.68
CA GLU A 122 6.93 11.61 -19.87
C GLU A 122 7.40 10.66 -20.99
N LEU A 123 8.19 9.64 -20.64
CA LEU A 123 8.60 8.59 -21.58
C LEU A 123 7.39 7.84 -22.15
N GLY A 124 6.41 7.51 -21.31
CA GLY A 124 5.16 6.88 -21.75
C GLY A 124 4.38 7.76 -22.73
N TYR A 125 4.31 9.07 -22.51
CA TYR A 125 3.67 10.00 -23.45
C TYR A 125 4.43 10.11 -24.77
N LEU A 126 5.76 10.17 -24.74
CA LEU A 126 6.58 10.21 -25.96
C LEU A 126 6.44 8.92 -26.78
N ALA A 127 6.45 7.76 -26.11
CA ALA A 127 6.21 6.46 -26.75
C ALA A 127 4.84 6.42 -27.45
N ALA A 128 3.78 6.83 -26.73
CA ALA A 128 2.43 6.89 -27.29
C ALA A 128 2.31 7.83 -28.50
N LEU A 129 3.00 8.99 -28.48
CA LEU A 129 3.00 9.96 -29.59
C LEU A 129 3.80 9.48 -30.79
N SER A 130 4.90 8.77 -30.57
CA SER A 130 5.76 8.24 -31.64
C SER A 130 5.18 7.02 -32.36
N GLY A 131 4.07 6.44 -31.86
CA GLY A 131 3.52 5.19 -32.36
C GLY A 131 4.38 3.96 -32.02
N THR A 132 5.49 4.14 -31.29
CA THR A 132 6.31 3.07 -30.74
C THR A 132 5.67 2.58 -29.46
N VAL A 133 4.63 1.77 -29.58
CA VAL A 133 4.13 0.95 -28.48
C VAL A 133 4.77 -0.43 -28.61
N ASP A 134 6.11 -0.49 -28.53
CA ASP A 134 6.78 -1.77 -28.28
C ASP A 134 6.73 -2.02 -26.76
N GLY A 135 6.21 -3.19 -26.41
CA GLY A 135 5.56 -3.50 -25.13
C GLY A 135 6.43 -3.62 -23.88
N ASP A 136 7.52 -2.88 -23.77
CA ASP A 136 8.45 -2.95 -22.63
C ASP A 136 8.75 -1.58 -22.02
N ILE A 137 7.71 -0.80 -21.66
CA ILE A 137 7.90 0.21 -20.61
C ILE A 137 8.00 -0.56 -19.29
N VAL A 138 9.19 -1.07 -19.00
CA VAL A 138 9.53 -1.61 -17.70
C VAL A 138 9.69 -0.42 -16.75
N ILE A 139 8.70 -0.27 -15.87
CA ILE A 139 8.81 0.62 -14.72
C ILE A 139 9.67 -0.11 -13.69
N ASP A 140 10.93 0.30 -13.55
CA ASP A 140 11.81 -0.04 -12.43
C ASP A 140 11.35 0.69 -11.15
#